data_AF-A0A419F1N9-F1
#
_entry.id   AF-A0A419F1N9-F1
#
_cell.length_a   1.000
_cell.length_b   1.000
_cell.length_c   1.000
_cell.angle_alpha   90.00
_cell.angle_beta   90.00
_cell.angle_gamma   90.00
#
_symmetry.space_group_name_H-M   'P 1'
#
loop_
_entity.id
_entity.type
_entity.pdbx_description
1 polymer ?
#
loop_
_entity_poly.entity_id
_entity_poly.type
_entity_poly.pdbx_seq_one_letter_code
_entity_poly.pdbx_strand_id
1 'polypeptide(L)'
;MLLSSSSPLPDVAVFHCQQAAEKSLKAFLFWNDVPFRKTHDIEELGHICLSLDGSLTSILERAIDLTPFAWRFRYPGDIFLPSLTDAQDALLRAREVYDAIVDRLPNDVRPKSEQ
;
A
#
# COMPACT_ATOMS: atom_id res chain seq x y z
N MET A 1 8.23 -1.59 -15.92
CA MET A 1 8.20 -2.04 -14.51
C MET A 1 9.48 -1.55 -13.84
N LEU A 2 9.40 -0.79 -12.74
CA LEU A 2 10.56 -0.13 -12.10
C LEU A 2 11.64 -1.10 -11.56
N LEU A 3 11.27 -2.37 -11.37
CA LEU A 3 12.15 -3.45 -10.93
C LEU A 3 12.75 -4.27 -12.08
N SER A 4 12.34 -4.02 -13.33
CA SER A 4 12.77 -4.77 -14.52
C SER A 4 13.64 -3.96 -15.47
N SER A 5 14.05 -2.75 -15.08
CA SER A 5 14.96 -1.90 -15.83
C SER A 5 16.42 -2.34 -15.66
N SER A 6 17.27 -1.98 -16.63
CA SER A 6 18.73 -2.18 -16.56
C SER A 6 19.40 -1.45 -15.39
N SER A 7 18.70 -0.48 -14.79
CA SER A 7 19.05 0.15 -13.52
C SER A 7 17.78 0.22 -12.67
N PRO A 8 17.57 -0.72 -11.72
CA PRO A 8 16.39 -0.72 -10.87
C PRO A 8 16.46 0.42 -9.85
N LEU A 9 15.29 0.94 -9.47
CA LEU A 9 15.14 2.03 -8.50
C LEU A 9 14.29 1.56 -7.30
N PRO A 10 14.89 0.82 -6.35
CA PRO A 10 14.16 0.21 -5.23
C PRO A 10 13.47 1.23 -4.34
N ASP A 11 14.10 2.39 -4.11
CA ASP A 11 13.60 3.51 -3.33
C ASP A 11 12.31 4.10 -3.91
N VAL A 12 12.28 4.30 -5.24
CA VAL A 12 11.10 4.74 -5.96
C VAL A 12 10.01 3.66 -5.92
N ALA A 13 10.40 2.38 -6.05
CA ALA A 13 9.47 1.26 -6.00
C ALA A 13 8.77 1.13 -4.65
N VAL A 14 9.50 1.13 -3.53
CA VAL A 14 8.89 1.01 -2.19
C VAL A 14 7.97 2.20 -1.86
N PHE A 15 8.32 3.40 -2.32
CA PHE A 15 7.46 4.59 -2.18
C PHE A 15 6.13 4.39 -2.90
N HIS A 16 6.16 3.90 -4.14
CA HIS A 16 4.92 3.62 -4.89
C HIS A 16 4.12 2.47 -4.28
N CYS A 17 4.77 1.46 -3.70
CA CYS A 17 4.10 0.37 -2.99
C CYS A 17 3.33 0.89 -1.78
N GLN A 18 3.95 1.75 -0.96
CA GLN A 18 3.27 2.39 0.17
C GLN A 18 2.07 3.22 -0.32
N GLN A 19 2.24 4.05 -1.34
CA GLN A 19 1.17 4.89 -1.89
C GLN A 19 0.03 4.06 -2.49
N ALA A 20 0.32 2.91 -3.09
CA ALA A 20 -0.69 2.00 -3.63
C ALA A 20 -1.51 1.36 -2.51
N ALA A 21 -0.86 0.88 -1.44
CA ALA A 21 -1.55 0.34 -0.27
C ALA A 21 -2.43 1.43 0.39
N GLU A 22 -1.88 2.61 0.65
CA GLU A 22 -2.60 3.73 1.28
C GLU A 22 -3.86 4.13 0.49
N LYS A 23 -3.73 4.28 -0.83
CA LYS A 23 -4.86 4.66 -1.69
C LYS A 23 -5.93 3.58 -1.74
N SER A 24 -5.54 2.31 -1.71
CA SER A 24 -6.48 1.20 -1.67
C SER A 24 -7.31 1.25 -0.38
N LEU A 25 -6.67 1.40 0.79
CA LEU A 25 -7.37 1.54 2.06
C LEU A 25 -8.31 2.75 2.08
N LYS A 26 -7.84 3.91 1.61
CA LYS A 26 -8.66 5.12 1.51
C LYS A 26 -9.85 4.95 0.57
N ALA A 27 -9.68 4.23 -0.54
CA ALA A 27 -10.77 3.92 -1.45
C ALA A 27 -11.85 3.06 -0.77
N PHE A 28 -11.45 2.07 0.03
CA PHE A 28 -12.38 1.25 0.81
C PHE A 28 -13.14 2.07 1.85
N LEU A 29 -12.45 2.94 2.61
CA LEU A 29 -13.09 3.82 3.58
C LEU A 29 -14.06 4.79 2.91
N PHE A 30 -13.62 5.44 1.82
CA PHE A 30 -14.46 6.36 1.05
C PHE A 30 -15.70 5.66 0.49
N TRP A 31 -15.55 4.43 -0.02
CA TRP A 31 -16.67 3.63 -0.54
C TRP A 31 -17.72 3.31 0.54
N ASN A 32 -17.27 3.09 1.77
CA ASN A 32 -18.14 2.82 2.92
C ASN A 32 -18.61 4.09 3.65
N ASP A 33 -18.43 5.27 3.04
CA ASP A 33 -18.78 6.58 3.62
C ASP A 33 -18.15 6.83 5.00
N VAL A 34 -16.94 6.29 5.22
CA VAL A 34 -16.19 6.46 6.46
C VAL A 34 -15.16 7.59 6.31
N PRO A 35 -15.28 8.69 7.07
CA PRO A 35 -14.31 9.77 7.01
C PRO A 35 -12.97 9.34 7.63
N PHE A 36 -11.88 9.82 7.04
CA PHE A 36 -10.52 9.66 7.56
C PHE A 36 -9.76 10.97 7.42
N ARG A 37 -8.83 11.22 8.35
CA ARG A 37 -7.99 12.43 8.28
C ARG A 37 -6.90 12.28 7.22
N LYS A 38 -6.26 13.39 6.85
CA LYS A 38 -5.06 13.36 6.01
C LYS A 38 -3.90 12.72 6.80
N THR A 39 -3.59 11.48 6.44
CA THR A 39 -2.52 10.67 7.04
C THR A 39 -1.87 9.79 5.97
N HIS A 40 -0.60 9.44 6.17
CA HIS A 40 0.14 8.44 5.38
C HIS A 40 0.37 7.14 6.18
N ASP A 41 -0.27 7.06 7.34
CA ASP A 41 -0.12 5.97 8.29
C ASP A 41 -1.03 4.80 7.90
N ILE A 42 -0.42 3.67 7.52
CA ILE A 42 -1.15 2.46 7.12
C ILE A 42 -1.80 1.80 8.33
N GLU A 43 -1.17 1.87 9.52
CA GLU A 43 -1.71 1.28 10.75
C GLU A 43 -3.00 2.00 11.15
N GLU A 44 -2.99 3.33 11.13
CA GLU A 44 -4.17 4.13 11.44
C GLU A 44 -5.33 3.85 10.47
N LEU A 45 -5.08 3.89 9.16
CA LEU A 45 -6.10 3.57 8.16
C LEU A 45 -6.59 2.13 8.30
N GLY A 46 -5.66 1.21 8.59
CA GLY A 46 -5.92 -0.20 8.81
C GLY A 46 -6.89 -0.43 9.97
N HIS A 47 -6.68 0.23 11.11
CA HIS A 47 -7.60 0.12 12.26
C HIS A 47 -9.04 0.53 11.92
N ILE A 48 -9.22 1.58 11.09
CA ILE A 48 -10.55 1.99 10.65
C ILE A 48 -11.13 0.93 9.70
N CYS A 49 -10.34 0.41 8.75
CA CYS A 49 -10.77 -0.68 7.87
C CYS A 49 -11.20 -1.93 8.64
N LEU A 50 -10.50 -2.28 9.73
CA LEU A 50 -10.83 -3.44 10.57
C LEU A 50 -12.15 -3.31 11.31
N SER A 51 -12.60 -2.09 11.60
CA SER A 51 -13.95 -1.86 12.16
C SER A 51 -15.08 -2.16 11.16
N LEU A 52 -14.77 -2.13 9.85
CA LEU A 52 -15.71 -2.47 8.78
C LEU A 52 -15.63 -3.95 8.41
N ASP A 53 -14.40 -4.49 8.32
CA ASP A 53 -14.17 -5.88 7.99
C ASP A 53 -12.92 -6.45 8.68
N GLY A 54 -13.14 -7.21 9.75
CA GLY A 54 -12.08 -7.86 10.52
C GLY A 54 -11.31 -8.94 9.75
N SER A 55 -11.83 -9.45 8.63
CA SER A 55 -11.11 -10.45 7.82
C SER A 55 -9.85 -9.88 7.13
N LEU A 56 -9.66 -8.56 7.16
CA LEU A 56 -8.47 -7.87 6.67
C LEU A 56 -7.26 -7.93 7.63
N THR A 57 -7.43 -8.41 8.86
CA THR A 57 -6.41 -8.34 9.94
C THR A 57 -5.03 -8.81 9.49
N SER A 58 -4.91 -10.03 8.98
CA SER A 58 -3.63 -10.62 8.59
C SER A 58 -2.95 -9.90 7.40
N ILE A 59 -3.72 -9.23 6.56
CA ILE A 59 -3.20 -8.47 5.42
C ILE A 59 -2.68 -7.11 5.90
N LEU A 60 -3.45 -6.45 6.77
CA LEU A 60 -3.10 -5.12 7.29
C LEU A 60 -1.92 -5.16 8.25
N GLU A 61 -1.84 -6.15 9.14
CA GLU A 61 -0.69 -6.35 10.02
C GLU A 61 0.63 -6.42 9.24
N ARG A 62 0.64 -7.07 8.07
CA ARG A 62 1.83 -7.18 7.20
C ARG A 62 2.11 -5.89 6.42
N ALA A 63 1.09 -5.06 6.19
CA ALA A 63 1.20 -3.81 5.45
C ALA A 63 1.69 -2.64 6.31
N ILE A 64 1.64 -2.73 7.64
CA ILE A 64 2.08 -1.66 8.57
C ILE A 64 3.52 -1.23 8.27
N ASP A 65 4.41 -2.20 7.99
CA ASP A 65 5.83 -1.96 7.67
C ASP A 65 6.06 -1.16 6.37
N LEU A 66 5.01 -0.91 5.57
CA LEU A 66 5.11 -0.02 4.42
C LEU A 66 5.14 1.46 4.83
N THR A 67 4.61 1.81 6.01
CA THR A 67 4.48 3.21 6.49
C THR A 67 5.79 4.01 6.45
N PRO A 68 6.96 3.47 6.87
CA PRO A 68 8.23 4.20 6.78
C PRO A 68 8.59 4.61 5.34
N PHE A 69 8.20 3.83 4.33
CA PHE A 69 8.50 4.13 2.93
C PHE A 69 7.78 5.37 2.39
N ALA A 70 6.80 5.91 3.13
CA ALA A 70 6.13 7.16 2.78
C ALA A 70 7.09 8.37 2.83
N TRP A 71 8.16 8.33 3.65
CA TRP A 71 9.00 9.51 3.90
C TRP A 71 10.50 9.24 4.01
N ARG A 72 10.92 8.00 4.26
CA ARG A 72 12.31 7.63 4.58
C ARG A 72 13.35 7.92 3.49
N PHE A 73 12.93 8.28 2.29
CA PHE A 73 13.82 8.59 1.15
C PHE A 73 13.78 10.07 0.73
N ARG A 74 13.09 10.94 1.49
CA ARG A 74 12.91 12.35 1.11
C ARG A 74 14.05 13.28 1.54
N TYR A 75 14.99 12.83 2.37
CA TYR A 75 16.09 13.67 2.84
C TYR A 75 17.48 13.07 2.51
N PRO A 76 18.36 13.84 1.84
CA PRO A 76 19.74 13.41 1.60
C PRO A 76 20.48 13.29 2.95
N GLY A 77 20.81 12.06 3.34
CA GLY A 77 21.50 11.78 4.60
C GLY A 77 21.00 10.53 5.33
N ASP A 78 19.79 10.04 5.02
CA ASP A 78 19.31 8.75 5.50
C ASP A 78 19.95 7.62 4.67
N ILE A 79 20.85 6.86 5.29
CA ILE A 79 21.73 5.87 4.63
C ILE A 79 20.97 4.58 4.26
N PHE A 80 19.69 4.48 4.63
CA PHE A 80 18.91 3.26 4.42
C PHE A 80 18.34 3.24 3.01
N LEU A 81 19.13 2.80 2.03
CA LEU A 81 18.63 2.46 0.69
C LEU A 81 17.95 1.08 0.75
N PRO A 82 16.72 0.93 0.28
CA PRO A 82 16.06 -0.36 0.28
C PRO A 82 16.73 -1.26 -0.75
N SER A 83 16.88 -2.53 -0.41
CA SER A 83 17.36 -3.54 -1.33
C SER A 83 16.29 -3.89 -2.38
N LEU A 84 16.70 -4.61 -3.42
CA LEU A 84 15.74 -5.18 -4.38
C LEU A 84 14.76 -6.14 -3.70
N THR A 85 15.22 -6.89 -2.70
CA THR A 85 14.37 -7.78 -1.90
C THR A 85 13.34 -6.98 -1.13
N ASP A 86 13.74 -5.88 -0.47
CA ASP A 86 12.79 -5.01 0.24
C ASP A 86 11.73 -4.44 -0.70
N ALA A 87 12.12 -4.07 -1.93
CA ALA A 87 11.19 -3.58 -2.93
C ALA A 87 10.24 -4.66 -3.47
N GLN A 88 10.71 -5.90 -3.61
CA GLN A 88 9.88 -7.05 -3.99
C GLN A 88 8.88 -7.41 -2.88
N ASP A 89 9.33 -7.44 -1.63
CA ASP A 89 8.49 -7.69 -0.47
C ASP A 89 7.44 -6.58 -0.30
N ALA A 90 7.83 -5.32 -0.48
CA ALA A 90 6.92 -4.20 -0.46
C ALA A 90 5.87 -4.29 -1.58
N LEU A 91 6.27 -4.70 -2.79
CA LEU A 91 5.36 -4.90 -3.91
C LEU A 91 4.34 -6.01 -3.62
N LEU A 92 4.78 -7.13 -3.04
CA LEU A 92 3.89 -8.22 -2.66
C LEU A 92 2.83 -7.72 -1.66
N ARG A 93 3.25 -7.07 -0.58
CA ARG A 93 2.35 -6.56 0.47
C ARG A 93 1.36 -5.52 -0.09
N ALA A 94 1.84 -4.59 -0.91
CA ALA A 94 0.99 -3.59 -1.54
C ALA A 94 -0.04 -4.24 -2.48
N ARG A 95 0.36 -5.30 -3.20
CA ARG A 95 -0.53 -6.05 -4.08
C ARG A 95 -1.60 -6.79 -3.30
N GLU A 96 -1.25 -7.44 -2.19
CA GLU A 96 -2.22 -8.13 -1.34
C GLU A 96 -3.27 -7.19 -0.76
N VAL A 97 -2.85 -6.00 -0.30
CA VAL A 97 -3.78 -4.95 0.15
C VAL A 97 -4.71 -4.55 -1.00
N TYR A 98 -4.15 -4.26 -2.18
CA TYR A 98 -4.92 -3.86 -3.34
C TYR A 98 -5.96 -4.92 -3.75
N ASP A 99 -5.54 -6.17 -3.91
CA ASP A 99 -6.42 -7.27 -4.33
C ASP A 99 -7.52 -7.50 -3.28
N ALA A 100 -7.17 -7.51 -2.00
CA ALA A 100 -8.14 -7.65 -0.91
C ALA A 100 -9.19 -6.54 -0.91
N ILE A 101 -8.80 -5.29 -1.18
CA ILE A 101 -9.74 -4.18 -1.24
C ILE A 101 -10.62 -4.26 -2.49
N VAL A 102 -10.04 -4.54 -3.65
CA VAL A 102 -10.79 -4.69 -4.92
C VAL A 102 -11.83 -5.79 -4.80
N ASP A 103 -11.52 -6.90 -4.11
CA ASP A 103 -12.46 -8.00 -3.87
C ASP A 103 -13.66 -7.62 -3.00
N ARG A 104 -13.56 -6.53 -2.23
CA ARG A 104 -14.64 -5.99 -1.40
C ARG A 104 -15.45 -4.90 -2.09
N LEU A 105 -15.00 -4.42 -3.24
CA LEU A 105 -15.74 -3.45 -4.03
C LEU A 105 -16.73 -4.16 -4.98
N PRO A 106 -17.87 -3.53 -5.32
CA PRO A 106 -18.79 -4.05 -6.32
C PRO A 106 -18.13 -4.26 -7.69
N ASN A 107 -18.55 -5.29 -8.41
CA ASN A 107 -17.92 -5.72 -9.66
C ASN A 107 -17.88 -4.64 -10.76
N ASP A 108 -18.86 -3.75 -10.79
CA ASP A 108 -19.02 -2.67 -11.76
C ASP A 108 -18.01 -1.52 -11.57
N VAL A 109 -17.45 -1.37 -10.37
CA VAL A 109 -16.43 -0.36 -10.06
C VAL A 109 -15.01 -0.94 -9.98
N ARG A 110 -14.86 -2.26 -10.13
CA ARG A 110 -13.54 -2.88 -10.15
C ARG A 110 -12.77 -2.45 -11.41
N PRO A 111 -11.48 -2.15 -11.29
CA PRO A 111 -10.65 -1.87 -12.45
C PRO A 111 -10.69 -3.07 -13.39
N LYS A 112 -10.91 -2.79 -14.67
CA LYS A 112 -10.87 -3.83 -15.72
C LYS A 112 -9.47 -4.43 -15.70
N SER A 113 -9.39 -5.76 -15.65
CA SER A 113 -8.10 -6.47 -15.73
C SER A 113 -7.35 -5.97 -16.96
N GLU A 114 -6.21 -5.31 -16.75
CA GLU A 114 -5.27 -5.04 -17.84
C GLU A 114 -4.77 -6.41 -18.34
N GLN A 115 -5.01 -6.70 -19.62
CA GLN A 115 -4.45 -7.86 -20.33
C GLN A 115 -2.98 -7.62 -20.64
#